data_AF-A0A9N7LVG9-F1
#
_entry.id   AF-A0A9N7LVG9-F1
#
_cell.length_a   1.000
_cell.length_b   1.000
_cell.length_c   1.000
_cell.angle_alpha   90.00
_cell.angle_beta   90.00
_cell.angle_gamma   90.00
#
_symmetry.space_group_name_H-M   'P 1'
#
loop_
_entity.id
_entity.type
_entity.pdbx_description
1 polymer ?
#
loop_
_entity_poly.entity_id
_entity_poly.type
_entity_poly.pdbx_seq_one_letter_code
_entity_poly.pdbx_strand_id
1 'polypeptide(L)'
;MVDMQRSGDKSMLKITLTTVTVIFFMLLLVYRSVSTVIALLSMVGVALTASRGIVALIGHSGGIGLTTFAVTLLTSLTIAAGTDYGIFVFGRYHEARLIGEDEETAFYTMYRGTTHVILGTGLTIAAATLCLLFARLPSFQTLAIPCAVGTLVTVAVALTLTPAVLVVGSRYGLFNPKRRLDVRSWRRVGTVVVRWPVPVLTATLAIALVGLLALPGLRINYNDRIYLPAGIPANQGYAAADRHFAPARMKPEILMIEADHDMRNPTDFLILDKLAKGIFRVPGISRVQAITRPDGTTLAHTTIPYLTSMQNAIQVPTLKFQRDPMKDMLAQAEEMG
;
A
#
# COMPACT_ATOMS: atom_id res chain seq x y z
N MET A 1 9.14 9.30 6.42
CA MET A 1 7.70 9.24 6.79
C MET A 1 7.00 10.59 6.69
N VAL A 2 7.54 11.67 7.26
CA VAL A 2 6.92 13.02 7.23
C VAL A 2 6.65 13.54 5.80
N ASP A 3 7.61 13.41 4.88
CA ASP A 3 7.42 13.83 3.47
C ASP A 3 6.38 13.00 2.73
N MET A 4 6.25 11.72 3.07
CA MET A 4 5.25 10.83 2.48
C MET A 4 3.84 11.18 2.96
N GLN A 5 3.70 11.54 4.25
CA GLN A 5 2.44 12.04 4.81
C GLN A 5 2.05 13.40 4.21
N ARG A 6 2.96 14.38 4.17
CA ARG A 6 2.71 15.70 3.54
C ARG A 6 2.37 15.60 2.06
N SER A 7 3.07 14.74 1.31
CA SER A 7 2.77 14.49 -0.10
C SER A 7 1.42 13.77 -0.24
N GLY A 8 1.10 12.86 0.68
CA GLY A 8 -0.20 12.21 0.80
C GLY A 8 -1.33 13.23 0.96
N ASP A 9 -1.24 14.14 1.92
CA ASP A 9 -2.29 15.13 2.21
C ASP A 9 -2.53 16.08 1.03
N LYS A 10 -1.45 16.62 0.43
CA LYS A 10 -1.56 17.49 -0.76
C LYS A 10 -2.14 16.76 -1.96
N SER A 11 -1.76 15.50 -2.15
CA SER A 11 -2.29 14.67 -3.24
C SER A 11 -3.75 14.32 -2.99
N MET A 12 -4.12 13.99 -1.75
CA MET A 12 -5.50 13.70 -1.37
C MET A 12 -6.43 14.89 -1.61
N LEU A 13 -6.01 16.12 -1.29
CA LEU A 13 -6.82 17.31 -1.54
C LEU A 13 -7.00 17.52 -3.05
N LYS A 14 -5.92 17.44 -3.85
CA LYS A 14 -6.00 17.55 -5.31
C LYS A 14 -6.88 16.46 -5.93
N ILE A 15 -6.71 15.21 -5.51
CA ILE A 15 -7.51 14.07 -5.98
C ILE A 15 -8.98 14.29 -5.61
N THR A 16 -9.27 14.62 -4.36
CA THR A 16 -10.66 14.84 -3.90
C THR A 16 -11.32 15.96 -4.70
N LEU A 17 -10.63 17.09 -4.88
CA LEU A 17 -11.15 18.22 -5.64
C LEU A 17 -11.39 17.85 -7.12
N THR A 18 -10.41 17.20 -7.75
CA THR A 18 -10.53 16.75 -9.14
C THR A 18 -11.68 15.76 -9.31
N THR A 19 -11.78 14.77 -8.43
CA THR A 19 -12.85 13.76 -8.44
C THR A 19 -14.21 14.40 -8.24
N VAL A 20 -14.37 15.31 -7.26
CA VAL A 20 -15.62 16.03 -7.03
C VAL A 20 -16.00 16.89 -8.23
N THR A 21 -15.04 17.55 -8.88
CA THR A 21 -15.29 18.33 -10.11
C THR A 21 -15.76 17.43 -11.25
N VAL A 22 -15.10 16.30 -11.49
CA VAL A 22 -15.50 15.34 -12.53
C VAL A 22 -16.90 14.78 -12.25
N ILE A 23 -17.18 14.37 -11.01
CA ILE A 23 -18.50 13.88 -10.59
C ILE A 23 -19.55 14.98 -10.75
N PHE A 24 -19.25 16.23 -10.37
CA PHE A 24 -20.16 17.37 -10.54
C PHE A 24 -20.57 17.53 -12.00
N PHE A 25 -19.61 17.57 -12.93
CA PHE A 25 -19.91 17.71 -14.36
C PHE A 25 -20.64 16.50 -14.93
N MET A 26 -20.27 15.28 -14.50
CA MET A 26 -20.98 14.06 -14.90
C MET A 26 -22.44 14.09 -14.44
N LEU A 27 -22.69 14.38 -13.16
CA LEU A 27 -24.05 14.48 -12.60
C LEU A 27 -24.84 15.62 -13.24
N LEU A 28 -24.19 16.76 -13.53
CA LEU A 28 -24.81 17.88 -14.23
C LEU A 28 -25.24 17.49 -15.65
N LEU A 29 -24.42 16.71 -16.36
CA LEU A 29 -24.76 16.20 -17.68
C LEU A 29 -25.95 15.22 -17.62
N VAL A 30 -25.99 14.35 -16.61
CA VAL A 30 -27.04 13.34 -16.42
C VAL A 30 -28.37 13.97 -16.00
N TYR A 31 -28.38 14.78 -14.93
CA TYR A 31 -29.62 15.32 -14.34
C TYR A 31 -30.02 16.69 -14.90
N ARG A 32 -29.09 17.43 -15.51
CA ARG A 32 -29.30 18.80 -16.03
C ARG A 32 -29.96 19.75 -15.01
N SER A 33 -29.74 19.49 -13.72
CA SER A 33 -30.34 20.24 -12.62
C SER A 33 -29.32 20.48 -11.52
N VAL A 34 -28.93 21.75 -11.33
CA VAL A 34 -27.92 22.15 -10.34
C VAL A 34 -28.38 21.82 -8.92
N SER A 35 -29.67 21.95 -8.60
CA SER A 35 -30.24 21.58 -7.30
C SER A 35 -30.03 20.10 -6.97
N THR A 36 -30.35 19.22 -7.92
CA THR A 36 -30.18 17.76 -7.78
C THR A 36 -28.71 17.39 -7.61
N VAL A 37 -27.81 18.02 -8.37
CA VAL A 37 -26.37 17.78 -8.28
C VAL A 37 -25.82 18.22 -6.93
N ILE A 38 -26.20 19.41 -6.44
CA ILE A 38 -25.77 19.91 -5.14
C ILE A 38 -26.26 18.99 -4.02
N ALA A 39 -27.52 18.54 -4.08
CA ALA A 39 -28.08 17.61 -3.10
C ALA A 39 -27.33 16.26 -3.08
N LEU A 40 -27.03 15.69 -4.26
CA LEU A 40 -26.24 14.46 -4.37
C LEU A 40 -24.84 14.64 -3.78
N LEU A 41 -24.13 15.71 -4.15
CA LEU A 41 -22.80 15.98 -3.62
C LEU A 41 -22.80 16.27 -2.12
N SER A 42 -23.81 16.96 -1.59
CA SER A 42 -23.92 17.20 -0.15
C SER A 42 -24.11 15.89 0.62
N MET A 43 -24.93 14.97 0.09
CA MET A 43 -25.12 13.65 0.71
C MET A 43 -23.84 12.82 0.68
N VAL A 44 -23.10 12.85 -0.43
CA VAL A 44 -21.78 12.19 -0.52
C VAL A 44 -20.79 12.81 0.48
N GLY A 45 -20.79 14.14 0.63
CA GLY A 45 -19.97 14.84 1.61
C GLY A 45 -20.30 14.44 3.05
N VAL A 46 -21.58 14.32 3.40
CA VAL A 46 -22.01 13.83 4.71
C VAL A 46 -21.63 12.36 4.90
N ALA A 47 -21.85 11.50 3.91
CA ALA A 47 -21.46 10.10 3.96
C ALA A 47 -19.95 9.93 4.19
N LEU A 48 -19.13 10.72 3.49
CA LEU A 48 -17.68 10.71 3.65
C LEU A 48 -17.26 11.18 5.04
N THR A 49 -17.85 12.27 5.53
CA THR A 49 -17.53 12.83 6.85
C THR A 49 -17.94 11.88 7.97
N ALA A 50 -19.14 11.30 7.87
CA ALA A 50 -19.64 10.30 8.82
C ALA A 50 -18.76 9.03 8.81
N SER A 51 -18.42 8.52 7.61
CA SER A 51 -17.58 7.32 7.47
C SER A 51 -16.19 7.55 8.06
N ARG A 52 -15.55 8.68 7.73
CA ARG A 52 -14.25 9.05 8.31
C ARG A 52 -14.34 9.25 9.82
N GLY A 53 -15.40 9.91 10.32
CA GLY A 53 -15.60 10.17 11.74
C GLY A 53 -15.75 8.89 12.56
N ILE A 54 -16.57 7.95 12.09
CA ILE A 54 -16.78 6.66 12.75
C ILE A 54 -15.49 5.83 12.72
N VAL A 55 -14.81 5.76 11.58
CA VAL A 55 -13.53 5.04 11.48
C VAL A 55 -12.45 5.69 12.35
N ALA A 56 -12.39 7.02 12.42
CA ALA A 56 -11.45 7.73 13.28
C ALA A 56 -11.72 7.46 14.77
N LEU A 57 -13.00 7.36 15.17
CA LEU A 57 -13.38 7.00 16.54
C LEU A 57 -12.90 5.58 16.91
N ILE A 58 -13.10 4.61 16.01
CA ILE A 58 -12.64 3.23 16.20
C ILE A 58 -11.10 3.16 16.21
N GLY A 59 -10.44 3.98 15.39
CA GLY A 59 -8.98 4.10 15.41
C GLY A 59 -8.46 4.71 16.71
N HIS A 60 -9.14 5.72 17.25
CA HIS A 60 -8.75 6.38 18.50
C HIS A 60 -8.90 5.47 19.71
N SER A 61 -9.91 4.58 19.74
CA SER A 61 -10.07 3.58 20.80
C SER A 61 -9.04 2.44 20.76
N GLY A 62 -8.11 2.45 19.80
CA GLY A 62 -7.11 1.39 19.61
C GLY A 62 -7.65 0.13 18.93
N GLY A 63 -8.87 0.17 18.40
CA GLY A 63 -9.51 -1.00 17.78
C GLY A 63 -8.95 -1.36 16.40
N ILE A 64 -8.34 -0.41 15.68
CA ILE A 64 -7.82 -0.61 14.32
C ILE A 64 -6.57 0.24 14.04
N GLY A 65 -5.62 -0.32 13.26
CA GLY A 65 -4.49 0.42 12.73
C GLY A 65 -4.91 1.27 11.52
N LEU A 66 -4.70 2.59 11.59
CA LEU A 66 -4.99 3.50 10.48
C LEU A 66 -3.72 3.80 9.69
N THR A 67 -3.77 3.54 8.39
CA THR A 67 -2.70 3.88 7.43
C THR A 67 -3.20 4.91 6.42
N THR A 68 -2.29 5.69 5.82
CA THR A 68 -2.64 6.63 4.74
C THR A 68 -3.33 5.93 3.56
N PHE A 69 -2.95 4.67 3.28
CA PHE A 69 -3.60 3.84 2.28
C PHE A 69 -5.05 3.49 2.66
N ALA A 70 -5.31 3.13 3.93
CA ALA A 70 -6.66 2.84 4.42
C ALA A 70 -7.59 4.05 4.27
N VAL A 71 -7.12 5.23 4.67
CA VAL A 71 -7.91 6.46 4.59
C VAL A 71 -8.20 6.84 3.14
N THR A 72 -7.22 6.66 2.24
CA THR A 72 -7.38 6.97 0.80
C THR A 72 -8.38 6.01 0.14
N LEU A 73 -8.25 4.70 0.40
CA LEU A 73 -9.15 3.69 -0.15
C LEU A 73 -10.58 3.86 0.36
N LEU A 74 -10.74 4.05 1.68
CA LEU A 74 -12.02 4.40 2.32
C LEU A 74 -12.67 5.61 1.63
N THR A 75 -11.90 6.69 1.45
CA THR A 75 -12.40 7.91 0.82
C THR A 75 -12.90 7.65 -0.60
N SER A 76 -12.10 6.95 -1.40
CA SER A 76 -12.46 6.62 -2.79
C SER A 76 -13.72 5.75 -2.84
N LEU A 77 -13.81 4.75 -1.96
CA LEU A 77 -14.92 3.81 -1.91
C LEU A 77 -16.22 4.49 -1.47
N THR A 78 -16.17 5.33 -0.44
CA THR A 78 -17.33 6.09 0.05
C THR A 78 -17.81 7.11 -0.99
N ILE A 79 -16.91 7.80 -1.70
CA ILE A 79 -17.32 8.74 -2.76
C ILE A 79 -18.00 7.98 -3.90
N ALA A 80 -17.40 6.88 -4.37
CA ALA A 80 -17.97 6.07 -5.44
C ALA A 80 -19.35 5.50 -5.05
N ALA A 81 -19.40 4.73 -3.96
CA ALA A 81 -20.62 4.08 -3.49
C ALA A 81 -21.70 5.10 -3.12
N GLY A 82 -21.35 6.18 -2.43
CA GLY A 82 -22.29 7.23 -2.04
C GLY A 82 -22.90 7.94 -3.26
N THR A 83 -22.09 8.18 -4.30
CA THR A 83 -22.59 8.79 -5.55
C THR A 83 -23.52 7.83 -6.27
N ASP A 84 -23.14 6.56 -6.40
CA ASP A 84 -23.94 5.54 -7.07
C ASP A 84 -25.28 5.30 -6.36
N TYR A 85 -25.28 5.20 -5.02
CA TYR A 85 -26.52 5.05 -4.25
C TYR A 85 -27.44 6.26 -4.38
N GLY A 86 -26.87 7.47 -4.37
CA GLY A 86 -27.61 8.69 -4.67
C GLY A 86 -28.24 8.65 -6.06
N ILE A 87 -27.47 8.21 -7.08
CA ILE A 87 -27.96 8.06 -8.45
C ILE A 87 -29.10 7.04 -8.52
N PHE A 88 -29.00 5.89 -7.84
CA PHE A 88 -30.06 4.88 -7.82
C PHE A 88 -31.35 5.42 -7.21
N VAL A 89 -31.26 6.10 -6.06
CA VAL A 89 -32.42 6.70 -5.39
C VAL A 89 -33.06 7.76 -6.29
N PHE A 90 -32.28 8.75 -6.73
CA PHE A 90 -32.82 9.84 -7.55
C PHE A 90 -33.30 9.33 -8.90
N GLY A 91 -32.55 8.44 -9.55
CA GLY A 91 -32.91 7.84 -10.82
C GLY A 91 -34.24 7.10 -10.76
N ARG A 92 -34.44 6.25 -9.75
CA ARG A 92 -35.69 5.50 -9.61
C ARG A 92 -36.87 6.42 -9.25
N TYR A 93 -36.65 7.44 -8.42
CA TYR A 93 -37.66 8.46 -8.15
C TYR A 93 -38.05 9.24 -9.42
N HIS A 94 -37.07 9.66 -10.21
CA HIS A 94 -37.32 10.38 -11.46
C HIS A 94 -38.06 9.50 -12.49
N GLU A 95 -37.74 8.21 -12.55
CA GLU A 95 -38.44 7.25 -13.39
C GLU A 95 -39.93 7.13 -13.01
N ALA A 96 -40.24 6.97 -11.72
CA ALA A 96 -41.61 6.93 -11.22
C ALA A 96 -42.37 8.23 -11.53
N ARG A 97 -41.75 9.39 -11.30
CA ARG A 97 -42.32 10.71 -11.63
C ARG A 97 -42.57 10.90 -13.13
N LEU A 98 -41.68 10.36 -13.99
CA LEU A 98 -41.83 10.45 -15.44
C LEU A 98 -42.95 9.56 -16.00
N ILE A 99 -43.32 8.50 -15.29
CA ILE A 99 -44.45 7.60 -15.63
C ILE A 99 -45.78 8.19 -15.14
N GLY A 100 -45.75 9.25 -14.32
CA GLY A 100 -46.92 10.02 -13.90
C GLY A 100 -47.35 9.79 -12.45
N GLU A 101 -46.55 9.08 -11.64
CA GLU A 101 -46.81 8.92 -10.20
C GLU A 101 -46.72 10.28 -9.47
N ASP A 102 -47.60 10.49 -8.49
CA ASP A 102 -47.50 11.62 -7.56
C ASP A 102 -46.23 11.51 -6.69
N GLU A 103 -45.89 12.57 -5.94
CA GLU A 103 -44.63 12.62 -5.20
C GLU A 103 -44.53 11.57 -4.09
N GLU A 104 -45.65 11.26 -3.44
CA GLU A 104 -45.70 10.30 -2.34
C GLU A 104 -45.63 8.87 -2.88
N THR A 105 -46.42 8.55 -3.90
CA THR A 105 -46.36 7.25 -4.57
C THR A 105 -44.97 7.01 -5.16
N ALA A 106 -44.38 8.00 -5.84
CA ALA A 106 -43.04 7.89 -6.40
C ALA A 106 -41.96 7.64 -5.33
N PHE A 107 -42.12 8.20 -4.13
CA PHE A 107 -41.23 7.93 -3.00
C PHE A 107 -41.30 6.46 -2.57
N TYR A 108 -42.51 5.92 -2.38
CA TYR A 108 -42.67 4.52 -1.98
C TYR A 108 -42.21 3.54 -3.07
N THR A 109 -42.47 3.85 -4.34
CA THR A 109 -41.98 3.08 -5.49
C THR A 109 -40.46 3.06 -5.53
N MET A 110 -39.82 4.21 -5.34
CA MET A 110 -38.36 4.32 -5.23
C MET A 110 -37.84 3.51 -4.04
N TYR A 111 -38.38 3.73 -2.85
CA TYR A 111 -37.85 3.15 -1.62
C TYR A 111 -37.91 1.61 -1.62
N ARG A 112 -39.01 1.03 -2.08
CA ARG A 112 -39.13 -0.44 -2.26
C ARG A 112 -38.18 -0.97 -3.32
N GLY A 113 -37.99 -0.22 -4.41
CA GLY A 113 -37.13 -0.59 -5.53
C GLY A 113 -35.63 -0.47 -5.26
N THR A 114 -35.18 0.45 -4.42
CA THR A 114 -33.74 0.74 -4.25
C THR A 114 -33.15 0.21 -2.95
N THR A 115 -33.94 0.05 -1.89
CA THR A 115 -33.43 -0.35 -0.57
C THR A 115 -32.69 -1.68 -0.61
N HIS A 116 -33.29 -2.70 -1.24
CA HIS A 116 -32.68 -4.03 -1.34
C HIS A 116 -31.44 -4.04 -2.24
N VAL A 117 -31.42 -3.19 -3.28
CA VAL A 117 -30.27 -3.02 -4.17
C VAL A 117 -29.09 -2.41 -3.41
N ILE A 118 -29.33 -1.30 -2.70
CA ILE A 118 -28.29 -0.60 -1.92
C ILE A 118 -27.74 -1.48 -0.80
N LEU A 119 -28.61 -2.20 -0.08
CA LEU A 119 -28.19 -3.16 0.94
C LEU A 119 -27.35 -4.30 0.34
N GLY A 120 -27.82 -4.90 -0.76
CA GLY A 120 -27.11 -5.99 -1.43
C GLY A 120 -25.73 -5.59 -1.91
N THR A 121 -25.62 -4.48 -2.65
CA THR A 121 -24.34 -3.97 -3.15
C THR A 121 -23.41 -3.54 -2.02
N GLY A 122 -23.96 -2.86 -1.01
CA GLY A 122 -23.19 -2.39 0.13
C GLY A 122 -22.61 -3.51 0.98
N LEU A 123 -23.42 -4.53 1.29
CA LEU A 123 -22.95 -5.72 2.00
C LEU A 123 -21.92 -6.50 1.18
N THR A 124 -22.09 -6.59 -0.15
CA THR A 124 -21.13 -7.26 -1.04
C THR A 124 -19.77 -6.55 -1.01
N ILE A 125 -19.77 -5.21 -1.08
CA ILE A 125 -18.54 -4.41 -0.99
C ILE A 125 -17.89 -4.57 0.40
N ALA A 126 -18.69 -4.48 1.47
CA ALA A 126 -18.18 -4.67 2.83
C ALA A 126 -17.55 -6.05 3.01
N ALA A 127 -18.21 -7.12 2.55
CA ALA A 127 -17.68 -8.49 2.58
C ALA A 127 -16.39 -8.62 1.77
N ALA A 128 -16.34 -8.07 0.55
CA ALA A 128 -15.15 -8.09 -0.29
C ALA A 128 -13.96 -7.38 0.37
N THR A 129 -14.19 -6.24 1.01
CA THR A 129 -13.12 -5.53 1.76
C THR A 129 -12.70 -6.29 3.02
N LEU A 130 -13.61 -7.00 3.69
CA LEU A 130 -13.27 -7.87 4.83
C LEU A 130 -12.41 -9.07 4.42
N CYS A 131 -12.50 -9.56 3.19
CA CYS A 131 -11.61 -10.61 2.69
C CYS A 131 -10.12 -10.22 2.76
N LEU A 132 -9.80 -8.92 2.79
CA LEU A 132 -8.42 -8.44 2.98
C LEU A 132 -7.84 -8.83 4.35
N LEU A 133 -8.67 -9.21 5.33
CA LEU A 133 -8.21 -9.71 6.62
C LEU A 133 -7.45 -11.04 6.49
N PHE A 134 -7.71 -11.83 5.44
CA PHE A 134 -7.00 -13.07 5.15
C PHE A 134 -5.64 -12.85 4.44
N ALA A 135 -5.30 -11.61 4.08
CA ALA A 135 -4.02 -11.31 3.46
C ALA A 135 -2.87 -11.49 4.46
N ARG A 136 -1.73 -12.05 4.01
CA ARG A 136 -0.53 -12.22 4.87
C ARG A 136 0.23 -10.92 5.11
N LEU A 137 0.12 -9.95 4.19
CA LEU A 137 0.84 -8.70 4.28
C LEU A 137 0.06 -7.73 5.19
N PRO A 138 0.63 -7.25 6.31
CA PRO A 138 -0.09 -6.41 7.27
C PRO A 138 -0.71 -5.15 6.66
N SER A 139 -0.09 -4.58 5.62
CA SER A 139 -0.61 -3.40 4.95
C SER A 139 -2.01 -3.63 4.36
N PHE A 140 -2.33 -4.84 3.87
CA PHE A 140 -3.68 -5.16 3.38
C PHE A 140 -4.68 -5.39 4.52
N GLN A 141 -4.24 -6.04 5.61
CA GLN A 141 -5.09 -6.29 6.78
C GLN A 141 -5.60 -4.97 7.39
N THR A 142 -4.74 -3.95 7.46
CA THR A 142 -5.13 -2.62 7.97
C THR A 142 -6.16 -1.89 7.10
N LEU A 143 -6.40 -2.32 5.86
CA LEU A 143 -7.43 -1.73 4.99
C LEU A 143 -8.81 -2.31 5.25
N ALA A 144 -8.88 -3.56 5.71
CA ALA A 144 -10.10 -4.36 5.74
C ALA A 144 -11.20 -3.69 6.57
N ILE A 145 -10.93 -3.46 7.86
CA ILE A 145 -11.92 -2.95 8.81
C ILE A 145 -12.33 -1.50 8.49
N PRO A 146 -11.40 -0.54 8.25
CA PRO A 146 -11.77 0.82 7.86
C PRO A 146 -12.69 0.88 6.64
N CYS A 147 -12.38 0.13 5.58
CA CYS A 147 -13.16 0.15 4.34
C CYS A 147 -14.52 -0.52 4.51
N ALA A 148 -14.59 -1.63 5.24
CA ALA A 148 -15.85 -2.32 5.52
C ALA A 148 -16.80 -1.44 6.34
N VAL A 149 -16.31 -0.90 7.47
CA VAL A 149 -17.11 -0.02 8.33
C VAL A 149 -17.55 1.22 7.57
N GLY A 150 -16.64 1.87 6.85
CA GLY A 150 -16.98 3.06 6.06
C GLY A 150 -18.01 2.79 4.97
N THR A 151 -17.96 1.62 4.33
CA THR A 151 -18.99 1.21 3.36
C THR A 151 -20.34 1.04 4.04
N LEU A 152 -20.38 0.36 5.19
CA LEU A 152 -21.63 0.17 5.95
C LEU A 152 -22.23 1.49 6.43
N VAL A 153 -21.39 2.44 6.86
CA VAL A 153 -21.83 3.80 7.20
C VAL A 153 -22.38 4.52 5.97
N THR A 154 -21.71 4.40 4.82
CA THR A 154 -22.17 4.98 3.55
C THR A 154 -23.54 4.42 3.16
N VAL A 155 -23.77 3.11 3.33
CA VAL A 155 -25.06 2.45 3.12
C VAL A 155 -26.11 2.99 4.08
N ALA A 156 -25.79 3.10 5.37
CA ALA A 156 -26.70 3.64 6.37
C ALA A 156 -27.13 5.07 6.02
N VAL A 157 -26.19 5.92 5.60
CA VAL A 157 -26.47 7.30 5.14
C VAL A 157 -27.35 7.28 3.88
N ALA A 158 -27.06 6.40 2.92
CA ALA A 158 -27.85 6.28 1.70
C ALA A 158 -29.28 5.77 1.93
N LEU A 159 -29.54 5.01 2.98
CA LEU A 159 -30.88 4.52 3.31
C LEU A 159 -31.68 5.46 4.20
N THR A 160 -31.01 6.38 4.90
CA THR A 160 -31.65 7.27 5.88
C THR A 160 -31.68 8.71 5.38
N LEU A 161 -30.50 9.31 5.23
CA LEU A 161 -30.35 10.71 4.84
C LEU A 161 -30.82 10.95 3.42
N THR A 162 -30.53 10.03 2.50
CA THR A 162 -30.85 10.25 1.08
C THR A 162 -32.35 10.32 0.79
N PRO A 163 -33.17 9.37 1.28
CA PRO A 163 -34.63 9.49 1.20
C PRO A 163 -35.16 10.73 1.93
N ALA A 164 -34.58 11.10 3.07
CA ALA A 164 -35.00 12.28 3.82
C ALA A 164 -34.75 13.59 3.04
N VAL A 165 -33.56 13.75 2.45
CA VAL A 165 -33.22 14.90 1.59
C VAL A 165 -34.13 14.94 0.37
N LEU A 166 -34.42 13.79 -0.23
CA LEU A 166 -35.32 13.70 -1.37
C LEU A 166 -36.72 14.22 -1.03
N VAL A 167 -37.33 13.77 0.07
CA VAL A 167 -38.67 14.21 0.50
C VAL A 167 -38.69 15.71 0.81
N VAL A 168 -37.67 16.22 1.49
CA VAL A 168 -37.60 17.65 1.81
C VAL A 168 -37.49 18.48 0.53
N GLY A 169 -36.62 18.12 -0.40
CA GLY A 169 -36.46 18.90 -1.64
C GLY A 169 -37.56 18.65 -2.67
N SER A 170 -38.26 17.51 -2.64
CA SER A 170 -39.42 17.27 -3.51
C SER A 170 -40.58 18.21 -3.14
N ARG A 171 -40.80 18.47 -1.84
CA ARG A 171 -41.80 19.45 -1.37
C ARG A 171 -41.60 20.85 -1.93
N TYR A 172 -40.36 21.24 -2.25
CA TYR A 172 -40.04 22.52 -2.88
C TYR A 172 -39.99 22.45 -4.42
N GLY A 173 -40.35 21.31 -5.03
CA GLY A 173 -40.30 21.09 -6.48
C GLY A 173 -38.89 21.07 -7.07
N LEU A 174 -37.84 21.03 -6.24
CA LEU A 174 -36.44 21.20 -6.65
C LEU A 174 -35.89 20.01 -7.46
N PHE A 175 -36.53 18.84 -7.36
CA PHE A 175 -36.06 17.57 -7.91
C PHE A 175 -36.98 16.99 -8.99
N ASN A 176 -37.82 17.83 -9.62
CA ASN A 176 -38.64 17.37 -10.74
C ASN A 176 -37.76 17.00 -11.95
N PRO A 177 -38.02 15.86 -12.60
CA PRO A 177 -37.20 15.38 -13.70
C PRO A 177 -37.31 16.32 -14.91
N LYS A 178 -36.17 16.88 -15.35
CA LYS A 178 -36.11 17.80 -16.50
C LYS A 178 -35.97 17.09 -17.85
N ARG A 179 -35.67 15.78 -17.85
CA ARG A 179 -35.39 15.01 -19.07
C ARG A 179 -35.92 13.58 -18.93
N ARG A 180 -36.52 13.07 -20.00
CA ARG A 180 -36.76 11.63 -20.18
C ARG A 180 -35.47 10.95 -20.61
N LEU A 181 -35.00 9.96 -19.86
CA LEU A 181 -33.81 9.18 -20.20
C LEU A 181 -34.03 8.47 -21.55
N ASP A 182 -33.08 8.61 -22.47
CA ASP A 182 -33.18 8.01 -23.81
C ASP A 182 -32.85 6.51 -23.78
N VAL A 183 -33.89 5.68 -23.76
CA VAL A 183 -33.77 4.22 -23.77
C VAL A 183 -33.56 3.63 -25.18
N ARG A 184 -33.74 4.41 -26.26
CA ARG A 184 -33.68 3.86 -27.64
C ARG A 184 -32.28 3.39 -28.01
N SER A 185 -31.26 4.13 -27.59
CA SER A 185 -29.86 3.82 -27.89
C SER A 185 -29.43 2.52 -27.18
N TRP A 186 -29.83 2.34 -25.92
CA TRP A 186 -29.52 1.13 -25.14
C TRP A 186 -30.24 -0.12 -25.65
N ARG A 187 -31.48 0.05 -26.14
CA ARG A 187 -32.24 -1.04 -26.76
C ARG A 187 -31.54 -1.63 -27.99
N ARG A 188 -30.84 -0.83 -28.79
CA ARG A 188 -30.05 -1.34 -29.93
C ARG A 188 -28.92 -2.24 -29.45
N VAL A 189 -28.16 -1.80 -28.44
CA VAL A 189 -27.06 -2.58 -27.87
C VAL A 189 -27.58 -3.91 -27.34
N GLY A 190 -28.64 -3.90 -26.53
CA GLY A 190 -29.26 -5.12 -26.02
C GLY A 190 -29.75 -6.05 -27.13
N THR A 191 -30.35 -5.49 -28.19
CA THR A 191 -30.80 -6.28 -29.36
C THR A 191 -29.63 -6.95 -30.07
N VAL A 192 -28.50 -6.27 -30.21
CA VAL A 192 -27.29 -6.84 -30.84
C VAL A 192 -26.73 -7.99 -29.99
N VAL A 193 -26.63 -7.80 -28.67
CA VAL A 193 -26.11 -8.81 -27.73
C VAL A 193 -26.97 -10.07 -27.75
N VAL A 194 -28.30 -9.93 -27.73
CA VAL A 194 -29.24 -11.06 -27.75
C VAL A 194 -29.29 -11.73 -29.12
N ARG A 195 -29.14 -10.97 -30.21
CA ARG A 195 -29.19 -11.50 -31.57
C ARG A 195 -27.92 -12.25 -31.97
N TRP A 196 -26.76 -11.88 -31.41
CA TRP A 196 -25.46 -12.49 -31.72
C TRP A 196 -24.65 -12.80 -30.45
N PRO A 197 -25.12 -13.70 -29.56
CA PRO A 197 -24.51 -13.92 -28.26
C PRO A 197 -23.09 -14.51 -28.35
N VAL A 198 -22.87 -15.49 -29.24
CA VAL A 198 -21.56 -16.16 -29.38
C VAL A 198 -20.49 -15.22 -29.97
N PRO A 199 -20.74 -14.48 -31.06
CA PRO A 199 -19.76 -13.53 -31.58
C PRO A 199 -19.45 -12.39 -30.60
N VAL A 200 -20.46 -11.89 -29.88
CA VAL A 200 -20.24 -10.85 -28.88
C VAL A 200 -19.40 -11.37 -27.72
N LEU A 201 -19.69 -12.56 -27.19
CA LEU A 201 -18.92 -13.17 -26.11
C LEU A 201 -17.48 -13.46 -26.53
N THR A 202 -17.28 -14.00 -27.73
CA THR A 202 -15.93 -14.30 -28.24
C THR A 202 -15.12 -13.03 -28.46
N ALA A 203 -15.73 -11.98 -29.01
CA ALA A 203 -15.07 -10.68 -29.18
C ALA A 203 -14.69 -10.03 -27.84
N THR A 204 -15.61 -10.01 -26.86
CA THR A 204 -15.32 -9.42 -25.54
C THR A 204 -14.27 -10.22 -24.77
N LEU A 205 -14.32 -11.56 -24.85
CA LEU A 205 -13.31 -12.43 -24.24
C LEU A 205 -11.94 -12.25 -24.91
N ALA A 206 -11.88 -12.15 -26.24
CA ALA A 206 -10.64 -11.91 -26.97
C ALA A 206 -10.00 -10.58 -26.55
N ILE A 207 -10.78 -9.51 -26.43
CA ILE A 207 -10.30 -8.21 -25.96
C ILE A 207 -9.80 -8.31 -24.51
N ALA A 208 -10.53 -9.01 -23.63
CA ALA A 208 -10.09 -9.22 -22.25
C ALA A 208 -8.77 -10.00 -22.17
N LEU A 209 -8.58 -11.02 -23.02
CA LEU A 209 -7.33 -11.80 -23.10
C LEU A 209 -6.15 -10.99 -23.63
N VAL A 210 -6.38 -10.02 -24.52
CA VAL A 210 -5.31 -9.08 -24.93
C VAL A 210 -4.80 -8.28 -23.72
N GLY A 211 -5.67 -7.91 -22.79
CA GLY A 211 -5.26 -7.28 -21.53
C GLY A 211 -4.35 -8.18 -20.66
N LEU A 212 -4.56 -9.51 -20.70
CA LEU A 212 -3.72 -10.47 -19.98
C LEU A 212 -2.30 -10.60 -20.57
N LEU A 213 -2.07 -10.19 -21.81
CA LEU A 213 -0.72 -10.19 -22.40
C LEU A 213 0.27 -9.27 -21.66
N ALA A 214 -0.22 -8.37 -20.81
CA ALA A 214 0.62 -7.55 -19.93
C ALA A 214 1.17 -8.31 -18.70
N LEU A 215 0.57 -9.46 -18.33
CA LEU A 215 0.95 -10.21 -17.11
C LEU A 215 2.39 -10.74 -17.12
N PRO A 216 2.95 -11.28 -18.23
CA PRO A 216 4.34 -11.74 -18.26
C PRO A 216 5.36 -10.62 -18.01
N GLY A 217 4.97 -9.35 -18.24
CA GLY A 217 5.81 -8.19 -17.95
C GLY A 217 5.76 -7.72 -16.49
N LEU A 218 4.91 -8.32 -15.65
CA LEU A 218 4.72 -7.90 -14.27
C LEU A 218 5.96 -8.24 -13.43
N ARG A 219 6.69 -7.20 -13.01
CA ARG A 219 7.79 -7.32 -12.04
C ARG A 219 7.31 -6.79 -10.69
N ILE A 220 7.17 -7.68 -9.72
CA ILE A 220 6.79 -7.30 -8.36
C ILE A 220 7.99 -6.63 -7.71
N ASN A 221 7.80 -5.39 -7.24
CA ASN A 221 8.82 -4.63 -6.53
C ASN A 221 8.19 -4.04 -5.26
N TYR A 222 8.87 -4.19 -4.13
CA TYR A 222 8.43 -3.67 -2.83
C TYR A 222 9.20 -2.40 -2.43
N ASN A 223 9.87 -1.76 -3.39
CA ASN A 223 10.62 -0.53 -3.13
C ASN A 223 9.72 0.69 -3.24
N ASP A 224 9.20 1.12 -2.09
CA ASP A 224 8.34 2.30 -1.96
C ASP A 224 8.90 3.55 -2.65
N ARG A 225 10.23 3.75 -2.70
CA ARG A 225 10.86 4.93 -3.36
C ARG A 225 10.41 5.14 -4.81
N ILE A 226 10.22 4.05 -5.55
CA ILE A 226 9.87 4.08 -6.98
C ILE A 226 8.42 4.56 -7.17
N TYR A 227 7.58 4.36 -6.17
CA TYR A 227 6.17 4.78 -6.18
C TYR A 227 5.98 6.24 -5.76
N LEU A 228 7.01 6.90 -5.22
CA LEU A 228 6.96 8.32 -4.91
C LEU A 228 7.49 9.17 -6.09
N PRO A 229 6.92 10.37 -6.35
CA PRO A 229 7.43 11.25 -7.40
C PRO A 229 8.91 11.59 -7.23
N ALA A 230 9.67 11.63 -8.32
CA ALA A 230 11.11 11.93 -8.27
C ALA A 230 11.43 13.31 -7.65
N GLY A 231 10.50 14.25 -7.73
CA GLY A 231 10.69 15.64 -7.26
C GLY A 231 10.62 15.86 -5.75
N ILE A 232 10.26 14.86 -4.92
CA ILE A 232 10.15 15.09 -3.47
C ILE A 232 11.53 15.16 -2.79
N PRO A 233 11.69 15.96 -1.71
CA PRO A 233 12.96 16.10 -1.00
C PRO A 233 13.56 14.77 -0.55
N ALA A 234 12.73 13.85 -0.04
CA ALA A 234 13.16 12.50 0.33
C ALA A 234 13.81 11.73 -0.83
N ASN A 235 13.22 11.73 -2.04
CA ASN A 235 13.78 11.03 -3.20
C ASN A 235 15.04 11.72 -3.73
N GLN A 236 15.12 13.05 -3.66
CA GLN A 236 16.33 13.79 -3.99
C GLN A 236 17.46 13.48 -3.01
N GLY A 237 17.17 13.40 -1.72
CA GLY A 237 18.12 13.01 -0.68
C GLY A 237 18.66 11.59 -0.89
N TYR A 238 17.77 10.64 -1.18
CA TYR A 238 18.22 9.29 -1.52
C TYR A 238 19.01 9.24 -2.84
N ALA A 239 18.63 10.00 -3.86
CA ALA A 239 19.38 10.06 -5.12
C ALA A 239 20.78 10.67 -4.91
N ALA A 240 20.92 11.66 -4.03
CA ALA A 240 22.20 12.23 -3.64
C ALA A 240 23.06 11.23 -2.83
N ALA A 241 22.43 10.45 -1.94
CA ALA A 241 23.09 9.40 -1.19
C ALA A 241 23.55 8.25 -2.08
N ASP A 242 22.73 7.81 -3.04
CA ASP A 242 23.07 6.74 -3.99
C ASP A 242 24.28 7.09 -4.87
N ARG A 243 24.60 8.39 -5.05
CA ARG A 243 25.83 8.82 -5.75
C ARG A 243 27.12 8.54 -4.98
N HIS A 244 27.05 8.51 -3.63
CA HIS A 244 28.22 8.42 -2.77
C HIS A 244 28.29 7.11 -1.98
N PHE A 245 27.15 6.45 -1.76
CA PHE A 245 27.04 5.21 -1.03
C PHE A 245 26.38 4.14 -1.88
N ALA A 246 26.99 2.95 -1.93
CA ALA A 246 26.36 1.80 -2.57
C ALA A 246 24.99 1.51 -1.92
N PRO A 247 23.96 1.11 -2.68
CA PRO A 247 22.62 0.84 -2.15
C PRO A 247 22.61 -0.16 -0.98
N ALA A 248 23.49 -1.16 -1.02
CA ALA A 248 23.67 -2.14 0.04
C ALA A 248 24.13 -1.54 1.39
N ARG A 249 24.79 -0.38 1.37
CA ARG A 249 25.20 0.35 2.59
C ARG A 249 24.07 1.20 3.16
N MET A 250 23.13 1.63 2.32
CA MET A 250 21.96 2.41 2.72
C MET A 250 20.83 1.52 3.26
N LYS A 251 20.77 0.25 2.85
CA LYS A 251 19.84 -0.78 3.36
C LYS A 251 20.59 -2.10 3.62
N PRO A 252 21.35 -2.21 4.72
CA PRO A 252 22.05 -3.44 5.03
C PRO A 252 21.04 -4.55 5.40
N GLU A 253 21.32 -5.77 4.97
CA GLU A 253 20.66 -6.95 5.52
C GLU A 253 21.28 -7.25 6.90
N ILE A 254 20.43 -7.44 7.89
CA ILE A 254 20.84 -7.73 9.27
C ILE A 254 20.60 -9.21 9.53
N LEU A 255 21.67 -9.94 9.80
CA LEU A 255 21.59 -11.31 10.30
C LEU A 255 21.68 -11.28 11.82
N MET A 256 20.61 -11.71 12.49
CA MET A 256 20.62 -11.90 13.94
C MET A 256 21.12 -13.32 14.26
N ILE A 257 22.05 -13.43 15.20
CA ILE A 257 22.56 -14.70 15.71
C ILE A 257 22.07 -14.83 17.14
N GLU A 258 21.35 -15.90 17.43
CA GLU A 258 20.84 -16.23 18.76
C GLU A 258 21.57 -17.46 19.29
N ALA A 259 22.02 -17.39 20.54
CA ALA A 259 22.71 -18.46 21.24
C ALA A 259 22.14 -18.59 22.66
N ASP A 260 22.26 -19.78 23.25
CA ASP A 260 21.81 -20.13 24.60
C ASP A 260 22.74 -19.61 25.71
N HIS A 261 23.86 -18.98 25.35
CA HIS A 261 24.86 -18.44 26.27
C HIS A 261 25.47 -17.13 25.75
N ASP A 262 26.23 -16.46 26.61
CA ASP A 262 26.91 -15.21 26.27
C ASP A 262 28.14 -15.47 25.37
N MET A 263 28.02 -15.05 24.11
CA MET A 263 29.07 -15.19 23.09
C MET A 263 30.20 -14.16 23.18
N ARG A 264 30.22 -13.29 24.21
CA ARG A 264 31.28 -12.28 24.41
C ARG A 264 32.55 -12.87 25.03
N ASN A 265 32.98 -14.03 24.53
CA ASN A 265 34.19 -14.71 24.96
C ASN A 265 35.11 -15.04 23.76
N PRO A 266 36.41 -15.28 24.00
CA PRO A 266 37.38 -15.51 22.93
C PRO A 266 37.04 -16.70 22.02
N THR A 267 36.45 -17.77 22.57
CA THR A 267 36.10 -18.99 21.82
C THR A 267 34.99 -18.70 20.82
N ASP A 268 33.93 -18.02 21.27
CA ASP A 268 32.78 -17.73 20.42
C ASP A 268 33.06 -16.64 19.41
N PHE A 269 34.01 -15.72 19.68
CA PHE A 269 34.49 -14.80 18.66
C PHE A 269 35.13 -15.53 17.46
N LEU A 270 35.78 -16.69 17.66
CA LEU A 270 36.28 -17.49 16.54
C LEU A 270 35.13 -18.08 15.70
N ILE A 271 34.04 -18.49 16.36
CA ILE A 271 32.84 -18.99 15.70
C ILE A 271 32.19 -17.87 14.89
N LEU A 272 32.02 -16.68 15.48
CA LEU A 272 31.47 -15.50 14.82
C LEU A 272 32.33 -15.04 13.64
N ASP A 273 33.66 -15.06 13.74
CA ASP A 273 34.55 -14.77 12.61
C ASP A 273 34.46 -15.80 11.49
N LYS A 274 34.40 -17.09 11.83
CA LYS A 274 34.19 -18.17 10.84
C LYS A 274 32.86 -18.00 10.11
N LEU A 275 31.80 -17.64 10.84
CA LEU A 275 30.48 -17.38 10.28
C LEU A 275 30.49 -16.14 9.38
N ALA A 276 31.11 -15.04 9.80
CA ALA A 276 31.27 -13.84 8.99
C ALA A 276 32.03 -14.12 7.68
N LYS A 277 33.08 -14.94 7.72
CA LYS A 277 33.81 -15.42 6.53
C LYS A 277 32.95 -16.30 5.62
N GLY A 278 32.12 -17.16 6.20
CA GLY A 278 31.16 -17.99 5.46
C GLY A 278 30.14 -17.14 4.70
N ILE A 279 29.55 -16.15 5.38
CA ILE A 279 28.60 -15.20 4.79
C ILE A 279 29.27 -14.41 3.66
N PHE A 280 30.49 -13.91 3.87
CA PHE A 280 31.21 -13.15 2.84
C PHE A 280 31.43 -13.94 1.54
N ARG A 281 31.44 -15.28 1.57
CA ARG A 281 31.57 -16.12 0.37
C ARG A 281 30.27 -16.31 -0.41
N VAL A 282 29.12 -15.90 0.14
CA VAL A 282 27.83 -16.02 -0.54
C VAL A 282 27.79 -15.04 -1.73
N PRO A 283 27.45 -15.51 -2.95
CA PRO A 283 27.36 -14.64 -4.12
C PRO A 283 26.39 -13.46 -3.88
N GLY A 284 26.83 -12.25 -4.22
CA GLY A 284 26.04 -11.02 -4.03
C GLY A 284 26.35 -10.25 -2.75
N ILE A 285 27.15 -10.80 -1.82
CA ILE A 285 27.56 -10.11 -0.60
C ILE A 285 28.87 -9.34 -0.84
N SER A 286 28.80 -8.01 -0.81
CA SER A 286 29.98 -7.16 -1.01
C SER A 286 30.79 -6.91 0.26
N ARG A 287 30.14 -6.94 1.44
CA ARG A 287 30.76 -6.64 2.74
C ARG A 287 29.94 -7.22 3.88
N VAL A 288 30.62 -7.75 4.91
CA VAL A 288 29.98 -8.25 6.14
C VAL A 288 30.53 -7.47 7.33
N GLN A 289 29.68 -6.67 7.97
CA GLN A 289 30.02 -5.93 9.18
C GLN A 289 29.58 -6.74 10.40
N ALA A 290 30.52 -7.11 11.26
CA ALA A 290 30.28 -7.95 12.43
C ALA A 290 31.12 -7.47 13.62
N ILE A 291 30.84 -7.97 14.83
CA ILE A 291 31.61 -7.61 16.03
C ILE A 291 33.12 -7.94 15.92
N THR A 292 33.45 -8.98 15.15
CA THR A 292 34.82 -9.40 14.84
C THR A 292 35.45 -8.63 13.67
N ARG A 293 34.67 -7.82 12.95
CA ARG A 293 35.03 -7.07 11.72
C ARG A 293 34.19 -5.79 11.62
N PRO A 294 34.40 -4.79 12.51
CA PRO A 294 33.50 -3.64 12.64
C PRO A 294 33.49 -2.72 11.42
N ASP A 295 34.56 -2.71 10.62
CA ASP A 295 34.63 -1.94 9.36
C ASP A 295 34.31 -2.81 8.12
N GLY A 296 33.99 -4.08 8.33
CA GLY A 296 33.78 -5.08 7.28
C GLY A 296 35.05 -5.74 6.76
N THR A 297 36.21 -5.30 7.23
CA THR A 297 37.51 -5.95 7.05
C THR A 297 37.94 -6.65 8.35
N THR A 298 38.84 -7.62 8.26
CA THR A 298 39.46 -8.21 9.47
C THR A 298 40.16 -7.10 10.24
N LEU A 299 40.05 -7.10 11.57
CA LEU A 299 40.87 -6.22 12.40
C LEU A 299 42.34 -6.45 12.05
N ALA A 300 43.08 -5.36 11.91
CA ALA A 300 44.52 -5.42 11.72
C ALA A 300 45.12 -6.14 12.93
N HIS A 301 46.10 -7.00 12.68
CA HIS A 301 46.93 -7.61 13.72
C HIS A 301 46.24 -8.59 14.68
N THR A 302 44.99 -9.01 14.42
CA THR A 302 44.24 -9.93 15.29
C THR A 302 44.11 -11.36 14.74
N THR A 303 44.57 -11.61 13.52
CA THR A 303 44.47 -12.95 12.92
C THR A 303 45.48 -13.90 13.54
N ILE A 304 45.11 -15.19 13.73
CA ILE A 304 46.03 -16.22 14.25
C ILE A 304 47.34 -16.28 13.45
N PRO A 305 47.34 -16.31 12.10
CA PRO A 305 48.58 -16.29 11.33
C PRO A 305 49.45 -15.07 11.65
N TYR A 306 48.85 -13.90 11.84
CA TYR A 306 49.58 -12.69 12.21
C TYR A 306 50.19 -12.80 13.62
N LEU A 307 49.40 -13.23 14.61
CA LEU A 307 49.88 -13.39 15.99
C LEU A 307 50.99 -14.45 16.08
N THR A 308 50.83 -15.59 15.40
CA THR A 308 51.86 -16.62 15.28
C THR A 308 53.10 -16.09 14.56
N SER A 309 52.94 -15.30 13.49
CA SER A 309 54.07 -14.69 12.78
C SER A 309 54.80 -13.66 13.62
N MET A 310 54.11 -12.84 14.42
CA MET A 310 54.73 -11.89 15.35
C MET A 310 55.46 -12.61 16.48
N GLN A 311 54.85 -13.65 17.05
CA GLN A 311 55.47 -14.45 18.10
C GLN A 311 56.75 -15.12 17.58
N ASN A 312 56.72 -15.67 16.37
CA ASN A 312 57.91 -16.21 15.70
C ASN A 312 58.93 -15.11 15.37
N ALA A 313 58.50 -13.94 14.90
CA ALA A 313 59.39 -12.81 14.58
C ALA A 313 60.16 -12.30 15.81
N ILE A 314 59.62 -12.46 17.03
CA ILE A 314 60.35 -12.16 18.27
C ILE A 314 61.31 -13.30 18.65
N GLN A 315 60.97 -14.55 18.32
CA GLN A 315 61.81 -15.71 18.62
C GLN A 315 63.02 -15.86 17.69
N VAL A 316 62.91 -15.53 16.39
CA VAL A 316 64.02 -15.71 15.44
C VAL A 316 65.28 -14.91 15.82
N PRO A 317 65.20 -13.60 16.19
CA PRO A 317 66.36 -12.85 16.67
C PRO A 317 66.92 -13.41 17.98
N THR A 318 66.04 -13.83 18.90
CA THR A 318 66.43 -14.40 20.19
C THR A 318 67.20 -15.71 20.01
N LEU A 319 66.76 -16.57 19.08
CA LEU A 319 67.46 -17.81 18.73
C LEU A 319 68.83 -17.54 18.11
N LYS A 320 68.97 -16.46 17.33
CA LYS A 320 70.28 -16.04 16.80
C LYS A 320 71.20 -15.59 17.94
N PHE A 321 70.71 -14.75 18.85
CA PHE A 321 71.46 -14.31 20.04
C PHE A 321 71.87 -15.45 20.99
N GLN A 322 71.10 -16.55 21.05
CA GLN A 322 71.47 -17.72 21.84
C GLN A 322 72.44 -18.66 21.09
N ARG A 323 72.34 -18.75 19.76
CA ARG A 323 73.19 -19.61 18.94
C ARG A 323 74.57 -19.03 18.69
N ASP A 324 74.71 -17.71 18.57
CA ASP A 324 76.00 -17.08 18.28
C ASP A 324 77.02 -17.37 19.42
N PRO A 325 76.70 -17.22 20.72
CA PRO A 325 77.61 -17.61 21.80
C PRO A 325 77.88 -19.11 21.87
N MET A 326 76.88 -19.95 21.56
CA MET A 326 77.07 -21.41 21.53
C MET A 326 78.03 -21.84 20.41
N LYS A 327 77.98 -21.18 19.26
CA LYS A 327 78.94 -21.40 18.17
C LYS A 327 80.33 -20.94 18.54
N ASP A 328 80.45 -19.79 19.19
CA ASP A 328 81.73 -19.30 19.69
C ASP A 328 82.32 -20.26 20.74
N MET A 329 81.49 -20.81 21.62
CA MET A 329 81.91 -21.85 22.58
C MET A 329 82.35 -23.15 21.90
N LEU A 330 81.65 -23.58 20.84
CA LEU A 330 82.04 -24.76 20.06
C LEU A 330 83.36 -24.54 19.33
N ALA A 331 83.57 -23.36 18.73
CA ALA A 331 84.82 -23.00 18.09
C ALA A 331 85.98 -22.96 19.11
N GLN A 332 85.75 -22.40 20.30
CA GLN A 332 86.74 -22.42 21.38
C GLN A 332 87.02 -23.84 21.88
N ALA A 333 86.03 -24.73 21.90
CA ALA A 333 86.24 -26.13 22.28
C ALA A 333 87.07 -26.89 21.22
N GLU A 334 86.84 -26.67 19.92
CA GLU A 334 87.66 -27.23 18.84
C GLU A 334 89.11 -26.70 18.84
N GLU A 335 89.33 -25.45 19.27
CA GLU A 335 90.69 -24.89 19.41
C GLU A 335 91.45 -25.45 20.63
N MET A 336 90.76 -26.04 21.61
CA MET A 336 91.36 -26.55 22.87
C MET A 336 91.64 -28.06 22.90
N GLY A 337 91.22 -28.83 21.89
CA GLY A 337 91.59 -30.26 21.71
C GLY A 337 90.42 -31.23 21.57
#